data_AF-A0A0Q5T9Y9-F1
#
_entry.id   AF-A0A0Q5T9Y9-F1
#
_cell.length_a   1.000
_cell.length_b   1.000
_cell.length_c   1.000
_cell.angle_alpha   90.00
_cell.angle_beta   90.00
_cell.angle_gamma   90.00
#
_symmetry.space_group_name_H-M   'P 1'
#
loop_
_entity.id
_entity.type
_entity.pdbx_description
1 polymer ?
#
loop_
_entity_poly.entity_id
_entity_poly.type
_entity_poly.pdbx_seq_one_letter_code
_entity_poly.pdbx_strand_id
1 'polypeptide(L)'
;MFKFGLSQYYQAVPYPLTDDKTLNNLSLHLGYEVKFLPAFSLALSGHFPLYGVQAPFRESVQNTVMDAQLRWFVDMRRRIRKGKSANNFSGNYVALFFNMPGAFDDDPKAGIKLGFQRRFLNHGYMDFSFAIFKSVFDYHSYYGLATGLSFSTQASFGFALGDWKKSAVAPLCEILLCDEFQPQQWKIRLPEITVGYYLNRIRTGVAFERKVKASSWTINVQLDAAMNRGFNFLRYDHTVDLYDGNTVNQRTFKYAQVYSREGIVIFSVQPRYYFLQKRQRLNGKGGNGLSGWYTGLNTEYSYYKGWHGGWALAGGEFRTETNTIQAGPLAGFQLRLFRRGYLDLNTSYNFKQQLGDQKTSFGLRSNIGVGLAL
;
A
#
# COMPACT_ATOMS: atom_id res chain seq x y z
N MET A 1 -20.03 -11.98 -3.21
CA MET A 1 -19.35 -10.98 -4.06
C MET A 1 -17.87 -11.27 -4.02
N PHE A 2 -17.28 -11.59 -5.16
CA PHE A 2 -15.83 -11.73 -5.29
C PHE A 2 -15.16 -10.37 -5.42
N LYS A 3 -13.99 -10.19 -4.82
CA LYS A 3 -13.14 -9.01 -4.90
C LYS A 3 -11.74 -9.46 -5.30
N PHE A 4 -11.12 -8.74 -6.22
CA PHE A 4 -9.70 -8.91 -6.55
C PHE A 4 -9.07 -7.54 -6.77
N GLY A 5 -7.86 -7.33 -6.29
CA GLY A 5 -7.26 -6.00 -6.37
C GLY A 5 -5.94 -5.90 -5.64
N LEU A 6 -5.63 -4.67 -5.27
CA LEU A 6 -4.44 -4.32 -4.51
C LEU A 6 -4.85 -3.77 -3.16
N SER A 7 -4.12 -4.16 -2.12
CA SER A 7 -4.32 -3.65 -0.77
C SER A 7 -3.00 -3.20 -0.15
N GLN A 8 -3.07 -2.01 0.45
CA GLN A 8 -2.18 -1.56 1.50
C GLN A 8 -2.68 -2.15 2.81
N TYR A 9 -2.33 -3.42 3.05
CA TYR A 9 -2.77 -4.20 4.20
C TYR A 9 -1.61 -4.49 5.14
N TYR A 10 -1.93 -4.87 6.38
CA TYR A 10 -0.96 -5.40 7.34
C TYR A 10 -0.18 -6.56 6.69
N GLN A 11 1.15 -6.42 6.59
CA GLN A 11 2.03 -7.51 6.19
C GLN A 11 2.38 -8.33 7.43
N ALA A 12 2.39 -9.66 7.29
CA ALA A 12 2.83 -10.58 8.35
C ALA A 12 4.24 -10.19 8.84
N VAL A 13 5.14 -9.96 7.88
CA VAL A 13 6.55 -9.64 8.11
C VAL A 13 6.85 -8.17 7.75
N PRO A 14 7.28 -7.32 8.71
CA PRO A 14 7.75 -5.97 8.43
C PRO A 14 9.21 -5.98 7.94
N TYR A 15 9.47 -5.28 6.83
CA TYR A 15 10.81 -5.13 6.24
C TYR A 15 11.38 -3.71 6.44
N PRO A 16 12.72 -3.54 6.35
CA PRO A 16 13.39 -2.25 6.38
C PRO A 16 12.90 -1.30 5.27
N LEU A 17 13.01 0.00 5.51
CA LEU A 17 12.62 1.04 4.55
C LEU A 17 13.46 1.04 3.26
N THR A 18 14.68 0.51 3.29
CA THR A 18 15.64 0.51 2.17
C THR A 18 15.88 -0.82 1.49
N ASP A 19 15.11 -1.87 1.78
CA ASP A 19 15.20 -3.06 0.95
C ASP A 19 14.64 -2.72 -0.45
N ASP A 20 15.53 -2.42 -1.39
CA ASP A 20 15.25 -1.98 -2.77
C ASP A 20 14.38 -2.94 -3.59
N LYS A 21 14.06 -4.11 -3.01
CA LYS A 21 13.34 -5.19 -3.65
C LYS A 21 11.93 -5.38 -3.11
N THR A 22 11.41 -4.52 -2.23
CA THR A 22 10.05 -4.69 -1.69
C THR A 22 9.11 -3.55 -2.08
N LEU A 23 7.97 -3.89 -2.69
CA LEU A 23 6.83 -2.98 -2.79
C LEU A 23 6.18 -2.89 -1.41
N ASN A 24 6.82 -2.12 -0.52
CA ASN A 24 6.48 -2.06 0.89
C ASN A 24 4.98 -1.77 1.09
N ASN A 25 4.33 -2.64 1.87
CA ASN A 25 2.90 -2.66 2.19
C ASN A 25 1.94 -3.00 1.04
N LEU A 26 2.39 -3.35 -0.17
CA LEU A 26 1.48 -3.77 -1.23
C LEU A 26 1.23 -5.28 -1.18
N SER A 27 -0.04 -5.66 -1.26
CA SER A 27 -0.46 -7.06 -1.39
C SER A 27 -1.51 -7.19 -2.47
N LEU A 28 -1.48 -8.31 -3.19
CA LEU A 28 -2.61 -8.74 -4.00
C LEU A 28 -3.73 -9.17 -3.05
N HIS A 29 -4.88 -8.54 -3.19
CA HIS A 29 -6.07 -8.82 -2.41
C HIS A 29 -6.99 -9.72 -3.22
N LEU A 30 -7.37 -10.86 -2.64
CA LEU A 30 -8.42 -11.73 -3.16
C LEU A 30 -9.42 -11.95 -2.04
N GLY A 31 -10.71 -11.72 -2.27
CA GLY A 31 -11.70 -11.86 -1.22
C GLY A 31 -13.09 -12.21 -1.71
N TYR A 32 -13.90 -12.67 -0.78
CA TYR A 32 -15.29 -13.01 -0.98
C TYR A 32 -16.13 -12.43 0.17
N GLU A 33 -17.16 -11.67 -0.16
CA GLU A 33 -18.04 -11.04 0.83
C GLU A 33 -19.51 -11.41 0.55
N VAL A 34 -20.22 -11.85 1.60
CA VAL A 34 -21.62 -12.24 1.57
C VAL A 34 -22.40 -11.41 2.56
N LYS A 35 -23.55 -10.88 2.13
CA LYS A 35 -24.52 -10.28 3.03
C LYS A 35 -25.52 -11.33 3.48
N PHE A 36 -25.64 -11.50 4.80
CA PHE A 36 -26.72 -12.29 5.40
C PHE A 36 -27.86 -11.40 5.91
N LEU A 37 -27.62 -10.09 6.09
CA LEU A 37 -28.65 -9.08 6.34
C LEU A 37 -28.37 -7.82 5.52
N PRO A 38 -29.36 -6.95 5.26
CA PRO A 38 -29.12 -5.71 4.49
C PRO A 38 -28.01 -4.83 5.06
N ALA A 39 -27.85 -4.82 6.38
CA ALA A 39 -26.84 -4.05 7.09
C ALA A 39 -25.60 -4.87 7.52
N PHE A 40 -25.61 -6.20 7.37
CA PHE A 40 -24.49 -7.03 7.84
C PHE A 40 -23.90 -7.90 6.72
N SER A 41 -22.58 -7.96 6.66
CA SER A 41 -21.85 -8.86 5.78
C SER A 41 -20.73 -9.59 6.50
N LEU A 42 -20.41 -10.76 5.98
CA LEU A 42 -19.21 -11.51 6.30
C LEU A 42 -18.27 -11.41 5.11
N ALA A 43 -17.04 -10.94 5.32
CA ALA A 43 -15.98 -10.86 4.33
C ALA A 43 -14.84 -11.80 4.71
N LEU A 44 -14.38 -12.60 3.76
CA LEU A 44 -13.17 -13.42 3.87
C LEU A 44 -12.21 -12.95 2.79
N SER A 45 -10.98 -12.59 3.16
CA SER A 45 -9.97 -12.11 2.22
C SER A 45 -8.59 -12.70 2.49
N GLY A 46 -7.84 -12.96 1.43
CA GLY A 46 -6.42 -13.27 1.45
C GLY A 46 -5.62 -12.11 0.89
N HIS A 47 -4.53 -11.78 1.58
CA HIS A 47 -3.60 -10.72 1.22
C HIS A 47 -2.23 -11.35 0.94
N PHE A 48 -1.87 -11.44 -0.33
CA PHE A 48 -0.61 -12.01 -0.80
C PHE A 48 0.41 -10.89 -0.96
N PRO A 49 1.44 -10.79 -0.09
CA PRO A 49 2.41 -9.71 -0.18
C PRO A 49 3.23 -9.80 -1.47
N LEU A 50 3.32 -8.67 -2.18
CA LEU A 50 4.16 -8.56 -3.38
C LEU A 50 5.57 -8.16 -2.95
N TYR A 51 6.39 -9.16 -2.65
CA TYR A 51 7.83 -9.01 -2.60
C TYR A 51 8.34 -8.89 -4.03
N GLY A 52 9.31 -8.02 -4.30
CA GLY A 52 9.72 -7.69 -5.67
C GLY A 52 10.21 -8.91 -6.46
N VAL A 53 10.51 -8.68 -7.73
CA VAL A 53 10.68 -9.71 -8.78
C VAL A 53 11.71 -10.81 -8.45
N GLN A 54 12.57 -10.60 -7.45
CA GLN A 54 13.62 -11.56 -7.04
C GLN A 54 13.26 -12.41 -5.81
N ALA A 55 12.14 -12.14 -5.13
CA ALA A 55 11.68 -12.97 -4.02
C ALA A 55 11.03 -14.26 -4.55
N PRO A 56 11.38 -15.45 -4.02
CA PRO A 56 10.75 -16.69 -4.43
C PRO A 56 9.24 -16.64 -4.16
N PHE A 57 8.43 -17.03 -5.15
CA PHE A 57 6.97 -17.09 -5.02
C PHE A 57 6.51 -17.87 -3.76
N ARG A 58 7.27 -18.89 -3.37
CA ARG A 58 7.05 -19.68 -2.15
C ARG A 58 7.09 -18.85 -0.86
N GLU A 59 8.01 -17.89 -0.76
CA GLU A 59 8.14 -17.00 0.41
C GLU A 59 6.95 -16.02 0.48
N SER A 60 6.48 -15.51 -0.67
CA SER A 60 5.24 -14.70 -0.76
C SER A 60 4.00 -15.46 -0.30
N VAL A 61 3.87 -16.75 -0.67
CA VAL A 61 2.72 -17.57 -0.28
C VAL A 61 2.73 -17.85 1.22
N GLN A 62 3.90 -18.14 1.82
CA GLN A 62 4.01 -18.38 3.26
C GLN A 62 3.64 -17.14 4.09
N ASN A 63 3.92 -15.93 3.59
CA ASN A 63 3.60 -14.68 4.28
C ASN A 63 2.20 -14.14 3.95
N THR A 64 1.32 -14.95 3.36
CA THR A 64 -0.06 -14.57 3.08
C THR A 64 -0.83 -14.35 4.38
N VAL A 65 -1.61 -13.28 4.47
CA VAL A 65 -2.50 -13.05 5.61
C VAL A 65 -3.93 -13.33 5.19
N MET A 66 -4.61 -14.22 5.92
CA MET A 66 -6.05 -14.40 5.82
C MET A 66 -6.76 -13.45 6.79
N ASP A 67 -7.84 -12.83 6.36
CA ASP A 67 -8.62 -11.85 7.12
C ASP A 67 -10.10 -12.21 7.02
N ALA A 68 -10.73 -12.40 8.17
CA ALA A 68 -12.16 -12.62 8.30
C ALA A 68 -12.79 -11.42 8.99
N GLN A 69 -13.79 -10.79 8.37
CA GLN A 69 -14.45 -9.60 8.88
C GLN A 69 -15.96 -9.77 8.95
N LEU A 70 -16.54 -9.48 10.12
CA LEU A 70 -17.97 -9.28 10.29
C LEU A 70 -18.28 -7.79 10.25
N ARG A 71 -18.86 -7.31 9.16
CA ARG A 71 -19.10 -5.87 8.91
C ARG A 71 -20.55 -5.49 9.16
N TRP A 72 -20.74 -4.36 9.84
CA TRP A 72 -22.02 -3.68 10.02
C TRP A 72 -21.99 -2.33 9.31
N PHE A 73 -22.82 -2.18 8.27
CA PHE A 73 -22.95 -0.93 7.52
C PHE A 73 -23.87 0.05 8.23
N VAL A 74 -23.27 1.08 8.84
CA VAL A 74 -23.96 2.14 9.56
C VAL A 74 -24.90 2.89 8.60
N ASP A 75 -26.11 3.19 9.07
CA ASP A 75 -27.18 3.86 8.33
C ASP A 75 -27.72 3.16 7.07
N MET A 76 -27.29 1.94 6.75
CA MET A 76 -27.76 1.23 5.55
C MET A 76 -29.29 1.04 5.56
N ARG A 77 -29.88 0.63 6.70
CA ARG A 77 -31.34 0.47 6.86
C ARG A 77 -32.09 1.78 6.61
N ARG A 78 -31.59 2.89 7.17
CA ARG A 78 -32.19 4.22 7.00
C ARG A 78 -32.10 4.70 5.55
N ARG A 79 -30.97 4.45 4.88
CA ARG A 79 -30.76 4.81 3.46
C ARG A 79 -31.65 3.99 2.52
N ILE A 80 -31.82 2.69 2.78
CA ILE A 80 -32.74 1.83 2.03
C ILE A 80 -34.19 2.30 2.20
N ARG A 81 -34.63 2.57 3.44
CA ARG A 81 -35.99 3.07 3.72
C ARG A 81 -36.27 4.42 3.03
N LYS A 82 -35.26 5.27 2.87
CA LYS A 82 -35.35 6.56 2.17
C LYS A 82 -35.13 6.45 0.64
N GLY A 83 -34.98 5.26 0.08
CA GLY A 83 -34.67 5.05 -1.35
C GLY A 83 -33.30 5.57 -1.80
N LYS A 84 -32.44 6.04 -0.88
CA LYS A 84 -31.12 6.63 -1.17
C LYS A 84 -30.01 5.60 -1.39
N SER A 85 -30.30 4.32 -1.18
CA SER A 85 -29.38 3.22 -1.42
C SER A 85 -30.14 1.93 -1.68
N ALA A 86 -29.68 1.15 -2.66
CA ALA A 86 -30.07 -0.25 -2.75
C ALA A 86 -29.38 -1.07 -1.65
N ASN A 87 -29.86 -2.30 -1.42
CA ASN A 87 -29.11 -3.29 -0.64
C ASN A 87 -27.82 -3.65 -1.40
N ASN A 88 -26.75 -2.91 -1.15
CA ASN A 88 -25.46 -3.04 -1.82
C ASN A 88 -24.30 -2.98 -0.82
N PHE A 89 -23.08 -3.28 -1.28
CA PHE A 89 -21.87 -3.28 -0.46
C PHE A 89 -21.21 -1.89 -0.37
N SER A 90 -21.98 -0.79 -0.44
CA SER A 90 -21.45 0.58 -0.41
C SER A 90 -21.98 1.39 0.77
N GLY A 91 -21.14 1.54 1.79
CA GLY A 91 -21.53 2.15 3.07
C GLY A 91 -20.34 2.47 3.95
N ASN A 92 -20.58 3.29 4.98
CA ASN A 92 -19.68 3.37 6.11
C ASN A 92 -19.92 2.13 6.96
N TYR A 93 -18.89 1.56 7.58
CA TYR A 93 -19.03 0.34 8.35
C TYR A 93 -18.19 0.34 9.62
N VAL A 94 -18.66 -0.45 10.58
CA VAL A 94 -17.89 -0.94 11.72
C VAL A 94 -17.73 -2.43 11.51
N ALA A 95 -16.53 -2.98 11.67
CA ALA A 95 -16.30 -4.41 11.51
C ALA A 95 -15.52 -5.00 12.68
N LEU A 96 -15.91 -6.20 13.09
CA LEU A 96 -15.04 -7.08 13.87
C LEU A 96 -14.18 -7.83 12.88
N PHE A 97 -12.88 -7.96 13.15
CA PHE A 97 -11.99 -8.71 12.27
C PHE A 97 -11.06 -9.65 13.02
N PHE A 98 -10.66 -10.69 12.31
CA PHE A 98 -9.69 -11.68 12.75
C PHE A 98 -8.70 -11.95 11.61
N ASN A 99 -7.43 -11.64 11.84
CA ASN A 99 -6.34 -11.89 10.91
C ASN A 99 -5.56 -13.13 11.35
N MET A 100 -5.31 -14.03 10.41
CA MET A 100 -4.46 -15.19 10.59
C MET A 100 -3.29 -15.09 9.59
N PRO A 101 -2.07 -14.79 10.05
CA PRO A 101 -0.89 -14.84 9.20
C PRO A 101 -0.57 -16.30 8.84
N GLY A 102 -0.07 -16.51 7.62
CA GLY A 102 0.34 -17.83 7.14
C GLY A 102 1.69 -18.30 7.67
N ALA A 103 2.51 -17.39 8.19
CA ALA A 103 3.76 -17.71 8.86
C ALA A 103 3.46 -18.20 10.29
N PHE A 104 3.98 -19.38 10.66
CA PHE A 104 3.71 -20.04 11.94
C PHE A 104 4.21 -19.26 13.17
N ASP A 105 5.14 -18.31 12.97
CA ASP A 105 5.75 -17.53 14.05
C ASP A 105 5.01 -16.21 14.34
N ASP A 106 4.03 -15.83 13.50
CA ASP A 106 3.26 -14.61 13.70
C ASP A 106 1.92 -14.88 14.40
N ASP A 107 1.62 -14.08 15.43
CA ASP A 107 0.35 -14.23 16.13
C ASP A 107 -0.84 -13.76 15.30
N PRO A 108 -1.99 -14.47 15.37
CA PRO A 108 -3.25 -13.96 14.86
C PRO A 108 -3.66 -12.71 15.62
N LYS A 109 -4.40 -11.83 14.94
CA LYS A 109 -4.80 -10.53 15.47
C LYS A 109 -6.30 -10.37 15.39
N ALA A 110 -6.91 -9.84 16.44
CA ALA A 110 -8.33 -9.54 16.48
C ALA A 110 -8.56 -8.09 16.85
N GLY A 111 -9.65 -7.50 16.34
CA GLY A 111 -9.94 -6.10 16.61
C GLY A 111 -11.17 -5.56 15.91
N ILE A 112 -11.24 -4.23 15.89
CA ILE A 112 -12.33 -3.45 15.29
C ILE A 112 -11.76 -2.61 14.14
N LYS A 113 -12.48 -2.57 13.01
CA LYS A 113 -12.22 -1.67 11.88
C LYS A 113 -13.36 -0.67 11.74
N LEU A 114 -13.01 0.60 11.55
CA LEU A 114 -13.93 1.68 11.19
C LEU A 114 -13.57 2.14 9.79
N GLY A 115 -14.48 2.06 8.84
CA GLY A 115 -14.14 2.32 7.45
C GLY A 115 -15.31 2.71 6.58
N PHE A 116 -15.00 2.91 5.30
CA PHE A 116 -16.00 3.08 4.28
C PHE A 116 -15.62 2.28 3.04
N GLN A 117 -16.60 1.57 2.50
CA GLN A 117 -16.50 0.91 1.22
C GLN A 117 -17.39 1.65 0.22
N ARG A 118 -16.83 1.95 -0.96
CA ARG A 118 -17.55 2.58 -2.06
C ARG A 118 -17.33 1.80 -3.34
N ARG A 119 -18.39 1.78 -4.14
CA ARG A 119 -18.32 1.36 -5.53
C ARG A 119 -17.53 2.38 -6.34
N PHE A 120 -16.70 1.86 -7.23
CA PHE A 120 -16.00 2.61 -8.26
C PHE A 120 -16.44 2.06 -9.62
N LEU A 121 -17.08 2.86 -10.47
CA LEU A 121 -17.63 2.40 -11.76
C LEU A 121 -18.54 1.17 -11.61
N ASN A 122 -18.69 0.32 -12.64
CA ASN A 122 -19.60 -0.83 -12.60
C ASN A 122 -19.03 -2.06 -11.88
N HIS A 123 -17.72 -2.24 -11.92
CA HIS A 123 -17.05 -3.43 -11.39
C HIS A 123 -15.91 -3.08 -10.44
N GLY A 124 -15.72 -1.83 -10.06
CA GLY A 124 -14.65 -1.43 -9.15
C GLY A 124 -15.14 -1.24 -7.72
N TYR A 125 -14.21 -1.35 -6.77
CA TYR A 125 -14.44 -1.00 -5.38
C TYR A 125 -13.21 -0.26 -4.82
N MET A 126 -13.48 0.55 -3.80
CA MET A 126 -12.48 1.18 -2.95
C MET A 126 -12.92 0.99 -1.50
N ASP A 127 -12.01 0.57 -0.65
CA ASP A 127 -12.25 0.34 0.78
C ASP A 127 -11.12 1.00 1.58
N PHE A 128 -11.47 1.90 2.48
CA PHE A 128 -10.53 2.54 3.40
C PHE A 128 -10.99 2.31 4.82
N SER A 129 -10.06 1.91 5.69
CA SER A 129 -10.38 1.66 7.09
C SER A 129 -9.25 2.03 8.05
N PHE A 130 -9.66 2.38 9.26
CA PHE A 130 -8.83 2.51 10.44
C PHE A 130 -9.09 1.31 11.34
N ALA A 131 -8.05 0.55 11.66
CA ALA A 131 -8.12 -0.65 12.48
C ALA A 131 -7.53 -0.40 13.86
N ILE A 132 -8.16 -0.92 14.91
CA ILE A 132 -7.64 -1.02 16.27
C ILE A 132 -7.64 -2.50 16.62
N PHE A 133 -6.50 -3.05 17.04
CA PHE A 133 -6.34 -4.50 17.23
C PHE A 133 -5.26 -4.87 18.25
N LYS A 134 -5.30 -6.13 18.67
CA LYS A 134 -4.29 -6.76 19.54
C LYS A 134 -3.97 -8.18 19.04
N SER A 135 -2.79 -8.69 19.39
CA SER A 135 -2.46 -10.12 19.23
C SER A 135 -3.38 -10.98 20.10
N VAL A 136 -3.85 -12.11 19.57
CA VAL A 136 -4.74 -13.03 20.28
C VAL A 136 -3.99 -13.84 21.33
N PHE A 137 -2.74 -14.23 21.06
CA PHE A 137 -1.93 -15.10 21.92
C PHE A 137 -0.83 -14.36 22.68
N ASP A 138 -1.02 -13.06 22.92
CA ASP A 138 -0.06 -12.21 23.63
C ASP A 138 0.30 -12.80 25.01
N TYR A 139 1.44 -13.50 25.07
CA TYR A 139 1.97 -14.18 26.26
C TYR A 139 2.34 -13.19 27.39
N HIS A 140 2.33 -11.88 27.12
CA HIS A 140 2.58 -10.81 28.11
C HIS A 140 1.30 -10.18 28.69
N SER A 141 0.20 -10.94 28.70
CA SER A 141 -1.11 -10.57 29.24
C SER A 141 -1.17 -10.22 30.75
N TYR A 142 -0.04 -10.25 31.47
CA TYR A 142 0.03 -9.89 32.89
C TYR A 142 -0.16 -8.39 33.18
N TYR A 143 0.02 -7.51 32.19
CA TYR A 143 -0.05 -6.05 32.36
C TYR A 143 -1.29 -5.40 31.67
N GLY A 144 -2.50 -5.86 32.00
CA GLY A 144 -3.75 -5.12 31.74
C GLY A 144 -4.22 -4.96 30.28
N LEU A 145 -5.43 -4.41 30.11
CA LEU A 145 -6.12 -4.27 28.81
C LEU A 145 -5.44 -3.31 27.81
N ALA A 146 -4.59 -2.39 28.28
CA ALA A 146 -3.96 -1.36 27.45
C ALA A 146 -2.65 -1.82 26.79
N THR A 147 -2.01 -2.88 27.28
CA THR A 147 -0.76 -3.39 26.69
C THR A 147 -1.06 -4.19 25.42
N GLY A 148 -0.25 -3.97 24.38
CA GLY A 148 -0.39 -4.65 23.08
C GLY A 148 -1.42 -4.08 22.11
N LEU A 149 -2.16 -3.02 22.50
CA LEU A 149 -3.08 -2.33 21.57
C LEU A 149 -2.29 -1.65 20.45
N SER A 150 -2.70 -1.89 19.22
CA SER A 150 -2.11 -1.30 18.01
C SER A 150 -3.20 -0.71 17.12
N PHE A 151 -2.86 0.31 16.35
CA PHE A 151 -3.74 0.87 15.34
C PHE A 151 -3.04 1.02 13.99
N SER A 152 -3.80 0.86 12.91
CA SER A 152 -3.29 0.95 11.54
C SER A 152 -4.30 1.53 10.55
N THR A 153 -3.85 2.27 9.55
CA THR A 153 -4.64 2.61 8.37
C THR A 153 -4.51 1.54 7.29
N GLN A 154 -5.60 1.20 6.62
CA GLN A 154 -5.65 0.20 5.55
C GLN A 154 -6.44 0.74 4.36
N ALA A 155 -5.92 0.53 3.16
CA ALA A 155 -6.58 0.93 1.93
C ALA A 155 -6.56 -0.24 0.93
N SER A 156 -7.67 -0.50 0.26
CA SER A 156 -7.73 -1.46 -0.83
C SER A 156 -8.57 -0.95 -1.98
N PHE A 157 -8.17 -1.31 -3.19
CA PHE A 157 -8.84 -0.93 -4.41
C PHE A 157 -8.75 -2.08 -5.40
N GLY A 158 -9.75 -2.20 -6.26
CA GLY A 158 -9.74 -3.25 -7.26
C GLY A 158 -11.09 -3.43 -7.89
N PHE A 159 -11.32 -4.64 -8.35
CA PHE A 159 -12.53 -5.06 -9.01
C PHE A 159 -13.35 -6.00 -8.13
N ALA A 160 -14.66 -5.92 -8.29
CA ALA A 160 -15.62 -6.76 -7.62
C ALA A 160 -16.60 -7.35 -8.63
N LEU A 161 -16.79 -8.66 -8.54
CA LEU A 161 -17.66 -9.46 -9.38
C LEU A 161 -18.80 -10.05 -8.53
N GLY A 162 -20.03 -9.94 -9.01
CA GLY A 162 -21.20 -10.52 -8.35
C GLY A 162 -22.47 -9.72 -8.61
N ASP A 163 -23.52 -10.07 -7.86
CA ASP A 163 -24.84 -9.47 -8.00
C ASP A 163 -24.85 -8.03 -7.46
N TRP A 164 -24.45 -7.12 -8.33
CA TRP A 164 -24.37 -5.69 -8.10
C TRP A 164 -25.45 -5.04 -8.97
N LYS A 165 -26.36 -4.26 -8.37
CA LYS A 165 -27.29 -3.44 -9.18
C LYS A 165 -26.48 -2.54 -10.12
N LYS A 166 -26.48 -2.86 -11.41
CA LYS A 166 -25.78 -2.12 -12.46
C LYS A 166 -26.49 -0.79 -12.68
N SER A 167 -25.74 0.27 -12.93
CA SER A 167 -26.34 1.51 -13.44
C SER A 167 -26.28 1.42 -14.95
N ALA A 168 -27.41 1.64 -15.64
CA ALA A 168 -27.46 1.66 -17.10
C ALA A 168 -26.62 2.81 -17.70
N VAL A 169 -26.47 3.90 -16.93
CA VAL A 169 -25.61 5.04 -17.25
C VAL A 169 -24.66 5.22 -16.07
N ALA A 170 -23.39 4.86 -16.24
CA ALA A 170 -22.37 5.23 -15.28
C ALA A 170 -21.90 6.65 -15.65
N PRO A 171 -22.05 7.67 -14.78
CA PRO A 171 -21.58 9.02 -15.07
C PRO A 171 -20.05 9.06 -14.90
N LEU A 172 -19.34 8.36 -15.80
CA LEU A 172 -17.90 8.24 -15.84
C LEU A 172 -17.24 9.62 -15.83
N CYS A 173 -17.75 10.55 -16.65
CA CYS A 173 -17.21 11.90 -16.73
C CYS A 173 -17.46 12.73 -15.47
N GLU A 174 -18.58 12.56 -14.76
CA GLU A 174 -18.84 13.29 -13.52
C GLU A 174 -17.97 12.80 -12.35
N ILE A 175 -17.63 11.50 -12.35
CA ILE A 175 -16.79 10.88 -11.31
C ILE A 175 -15.30 11.08 -11.60
N LEU A 176 -14.90 10.99 -12.88
CA LEU A 176 -13.51 11.09 -13.33
C LEU A 176 -13.12 12.52 -13.75
N LEU A 177 -14.07 13.47 -13.68
CA LEU A 177 -13.93 14.86 -14.11
C LEU A 177 -13.32 14.97 -15.50
N CYS A 178 -13.89 14.21 -16.44
CA CYS A 178 -13.39 14.14 -17.80
C CYS A 178 -13.50 15.47 -18.54
N ASP A 179 -14.14 16.51 -18.02
CA ASP A 179 -14.33 17.78 -18.73
C ASP A 179 -13.54 18.94 -18.10
N GLU A 180 -12.88 18.71 -16.96
CA GLU A 180 -12.21 19.77 -16.22
C GLU A 180 -10.77 20.02 -16.71
N PHE A 181 -10.47 21.28 -17.03
CA PHE A 181 -9.10 21.70 -17.32
C PHE A 181 -8.38 21.97 -16.00
N GLN A 182 -7.36 21.18 -15.70
CA GLN A 182 -6.55 21.34 -14.48
C GLN A 182 -5.10 21.67 -14.87
N PRO A 183 -4.66 22.94 -14.72
CA PRO A 183 -3.30 23.36 -15.06
C PRO A 183 -2.28 22.88 -14.03
N GLN A 184 -2.71 22.70 -12.78
CA GLN A 184 -1.87 22.26 -11.68
C GLN A 184 -2.70 21.54 -10.63
N GLN A 185 -2.05 20.72 -9.82
CA GLN A 185 -2.69 20.08 -8.67
C GLN A 185 -1.67 19.79 -7.58
N TRP A 186 -2.10 19.92 -6.32
CA TRP A 186 -1.37 19.37 -5.18
C TRP A 186 -1.88 17.96 -4.90
N LYS A 187 -0.99 17.02 -4.68
CA LYS A 187 -1.30 15.63 -4.36
C LYS A 187 -0.80 15.34 -2.96
N ILE A 188 -1.70 15.02 -2.04
CA ILE A 188 -1.36 14.56 -0.69
C ILE A 188 -1.60 13.06 -0.65
N ARG A 189 -0.54 12.29 -0.46
CA ARG A 189 -0.62 10.82 -0.35
C ARG A 189 -1.34 10.45 0.95
N LEU A 190 -2.21 9.45 0.90
CA LEU A 190 -2.80 8.91 2.13
C LEU A 190 -1.66 8.39 3.03
N PRO A 191 -1.64 8.78 4.31
CA PRO A 191 -0.59 8.35 5.20
C PRO A 191 -0.78 6.87 5.57
N GLU A 192 0.29 6.10 5.45
CA GLU A 192 0.38 4.76 6.02
C GLU A 192 0.85 4.94 7.46
N ILE A 193 -0.03 4.70 8.43
CA ILE A 193 0.28 4.83 9.85
C ILE A 193 0.08 3.47 10.50
N THR A 194 1.06 3.02 11.26
CA THR A 194 0.97 1.88 12.16
C THR A 194 1.60 2.29 13.47
N VAL A 195 0.86 2.21 14.56
CA VAL A 195 1.38 2.53 15.89
C VAL A 195 1.01 1.38 16.79
N GLY A 196 2.00 0.83 17.45
CA GLY A 196 1.87 -0.32 18.31
C GLY A 196 3.12 -0.47 19.17
N TYR A 197 3.05 -1.38 20.14
CA TYR A 197 4.14 -1.59 21.08
C TYR A 197 5.45 -2.02 20.38
N TYR A 198 5.34 -2.94 19.42
CA TYR A 198 6.49 -3.53 18.72
C TYR A 198 6.87 -2.83 17.41
N LEU A 199 5.97 -2.03 16.83
CA LEU A 199 6.17 -1.41 15.52
C LEU A 199 5.44 -0.08 15.41
N ASN A 200 6.20 0.98 15.13
CA ASN A 200 5.71 2.32 14.85
C ASN A 200 6.23 2.76 13.49
N ARG A 201 5.33 2.92 12.53
CA ARG A 201 5.64 3.28 11.15
C ARG A 201 4.74 4.40 10.69
N ILE A 202 5.34 5.39 10.06
CA ILE A 202 4.63 6.47 9.37
C ILE A 202 5.24 6.63 7.98
N ARG A 203 4.38 6.73 6.97
CA ARG A 203 4.81 7.07 5.61
C ARG A 203 3.81 8.03 4.98
N THR A 204 4.29 9.20 4.59
CA THR A 204 3.49 10.27 4.00
C THR A 204 4.21 10.86 2.81
N GLY A 205 3.49 11.62 1.99
CA GLY A 205 4.06 12.27 0.82
C GLY A 205 3.20 13.39 0.29
N VAL A 206 3.85 14.40 -0.29
CA VAL A 206 3.20 15.51 -0.97
C VAL A 206 3.86 15.66 -2.34
N ALA A 207 3.05 15.87 -3.37
CA ALA A 207 3.53 16.17 -4.70
C ALA A 207 2.81 17.37 -5.29
N PHE A 208 3.49 18.09 -6.15
CA PHE A 208 2.94 19.17 -6.96
C PHE A 208 3.13 18.83 -8.42
N GLU A 209 2.05 18.84 -9.19
CA GLU A 209 2.12 18.61 -10.63
C GLU A 209 1.60 19.81 -11.38
N ARG A 210 2.36 20.28 -12.37
CA ARG A 210 2.01 21.43 -13.20
C ARG A 210 2.19 21.14 -14.67
N LYS A 211 1.25 21.61 -15.49
CA LYS A 211 1.34 21.57 -16.95
C LYS A 211 2.31 22.60 -17.50
N VAL A 212 3.03 22.19 -18.53
CA VAL A 212 3.82 23.08 -19.36
C VAL A 212 2.90 23.68 -20.43
N LYS A 213 2.38 24.88 -20.16
CA LYS A 213 1.42 25.60 -21.03
C LYS A 213 0.19 24.71 -21.35
N ALA A 214 -0.32 24.76 -22.58
CA ALA A 214 -1.45 23.94 -23.06
C ALA A 214 -1.01 22.58 -23.65
N SER A 215 0.22 22.14 -23.37
CA SER A 215 0.76 20.90 -23.91
C SER A 215 0.33 19.68 -23.07
N SER A 216 0.63 18.49 -23.58
CA SER A 216 0.47 17.22 -22.84
C SER A 216 1.65 16.91 -21.91
N TRP A 217 2.58 17.85 -21.74
CA TRP A 217 3.70 17.74 -20.82
C TRP A 217 3.34 18.30 -19.44
N THR A 218 3.74 17.58 -18.40
CA THR A 218 3.67 18.02 -17.01
C THR A 218 5.02 17.81 -16.33
N ILE A 219 5.25 18.58 -15.28
CA ILE A 219 6.34 18.36 -14.34
C ILE A 219 5.69 18.00 -13.02
N ASN A 220 6.02 16.83 -12.50
CA ASN A 220 5.64 16.39 -11.17
C ASN A 220 6.86 16.46 -10.25
N VAL A 221 6.71 17.14 -9.12
CA VAL A 221 7.71 17.19 -8.05
C VAL A 221 7.08 16.54 -6.82
N GLN A 222 7.71 15.52 -6.25
CA GLN A 222 7.18 14.75 -5.14
C GLN A 222 8.21 14.60 -4.02
N LEU A 223 7.77 14.82 -2.79
CA LEU A 223 8.52 14.59 -1.56
C LEU A 223 7.79 13.54 -0.74
N ASP A 224 8.42 12.37 -0.57
CA ASP A 224 7.94 11.31 0.32
C ASP A 224 8.85 11.22 1.55
N ALA A 225 8.27 10.97 2.71
CA ALA A 225 9.00 10.72 3.94
C ALA A 225 8.43 9.46 4.61
N ALA A 226 9.32 8.60 5.09
CA ALA A 226 8.95 7.45 5.90
C ALA A 226 9.85 7.34 7.12
N MET A 227 9.25 6.92 8.23
CA MET A 227 9.97 6.58 9.45
C MET A 227 9.45 5.25 9.98
N ASN A 228 10.36 4.44 10.51
CA ASN A 228 10.05 3.15 11.10
C ASN A 228 10.83 2.96 12.39
N ARG A 229 10.16 2.53 13.45
CA ARG A 229 10.75 2.22 14.75
C ARG A 229 10.08 0.98 15.31
N GLY A 230 10.80 -0.14 15.37
CA GLY A 230 10.24 -1.40 15.80
C GLY A 230 11.07 -2.60 15.40
N PHE A 231 10.53 -3.78 15.64
CA PHE A 231 11.12 -5.02 15.14
C PHE A 231 10.84 -5.20 13.65
N ASN A 232 11.90 -5.34 12.85
CA ASN A 232 11.88 -5.59 11.42
C ASN A 232 12.69 -6.85 11.10
N PHE A 233 12.40 -7.49 9.97
CA PHE A 233 13.22 -8.56 9.41
C PHE A 233 14.20 -7.98 8.40
N LEU A 234 15.45 -7.79 8.82
CA LEU A 234 16.52 -7.35 7.94
C LEU A 234 17.07 -8.55 7.19
N ARG A 235 17.27 -8.42 5.87
CA ARG A 235 17.98 -9.44 5.11
C ARG A 235 19.43 -9.50 5.60
N TYR A 236 19.80 -10.64 6.15
CA TYR A 236 21.10 -10.94 6.69
C TYR A 236 21.37 -12.41 6.39
N ASP A 237 22.10 -12.67 5.30
CA ASP A 237 22.42 -14.03 4.86
C ASP A 237 23.48 -14.62 5.83
N HIS A 238 23.03 -15.27 6.90
CA HIS A 238 23.88 -15.84 7.95
C HIS A 238 23.73 -17.36 8.02
N THR A 239 24.83 -18.08 7.93
CA THR A 239 24.87 -19.54 8.05
C THR A 239 25.12 -19.93 9.49
N VAL A 240 24.20 -20.72 10.05
CA VAL A 240 24.35 -21.30 11.38
C VAL A 240 24.59 -22.79 11.23
N ASP A 241 25.62 -23.28 11.93
CA ASP A 241 25.89 -24.71 12.07
C ASP A 241 24.95 -25.29 13.14
N LEU A 242 23.96 -26.08 12.72
CA LEU A 242 23.06 -26.79 13.63
C LEU A 242 23.64 -28.16 13.95
N TYR A 243 23.94 -28.41 15.23
CA TYR A 243 24.48 -29.68 15.69
C TYR A 243 23.35 -30.64 16.07
N ASP A 244 23.16 -31.71 15.29
CA ASP A 244 22.15 -32.75 15.57
C ASP A 244 22.81 -34.03 16.08
N GLY A 245 23.58 -33.90 17.18
CA GLY A 245 24.24 -35.00 17.87
C GLY A 245 25.41 -35.68 17.15
N ASN A 246 25.34 -35.91 15.84
CA ASN A 246 26.34 -36.62 15.02
C ASN A 246 26.66 -35.92 13.68
N THR A 247 25.86 -34.96 13.25
CA THR A 247 26.04 -34.23 11.98
C THR A 247 25.87 -32.73 12.17
N VAL A 248 26.77 -31.95 11.56
CA VAL A 248 26.65 -30.50 11.44
C VAL A 248 25.81 -30.19 10.20
N ASN A 249 24.59 -29.73 10.40
CA ASN A 249 23.74 -29.25 9.32
C ASN A 249 23.83 -27.74 9.22
N GLN A 250 24.43 -27.25 8.14
CA GLN A 250 24.47 -25.82 7.84
C GLN A 250 23.10 -25.34 7.37
N ARG A 251 22.52 -24.40 8.12
CA ARG A 251 21.29 -23.72 7.74
C ARG A 251 21.54 -22.23 7.60
N THR A 252 21.38 -21.71 6.39
CA THR A 252 21.43 -20.28 6.14
C THR A 252 20.06 -19.66 6.43
N PHE A 253 20.02 -18.77 7.41
CA PHE A 253 18.90 -17.88 7.64
C PHE A 253 19.13 -16.64 6.79
N LYS A 254 18.15 -16.28 5.96
CA LYS A 254 18.24 -15.10 5.07
C LYS A 254 17.83 -13.80 5.76
N TYR A 255 17.09 -13.90 6.86
CA TYR A 255 16.51 -12.77 7.56
C TYR A 255 16.78 -12.90 9.06
N ALA A 256 17.16 -11.77 9.65
CA ALA A 256 17.33 -11.64 11.09
C ALA A 256 16.28 -10.67 11.64
N GLN A 257 15.61 -11.05 12.72
CA GLN A 257 14.74 -10.14 13.45
C GLN A 257 15.60 -9.16 14.23
N VAL A 258 15.46 -7.88 13.92
CA VAL A 258 16.25 -6.80 14.50
C VAL A 258 15.35 -5.68 14.94
N TYR A 259 15.72 -4.98 16.02
CA TYR A 259 15.09 -3.72 16.37
C TYR A 259 15.72 -2.61 15.53
N SER A 260 14.91 -1.98 14.69
CA SER A 260 15.36 -0.92 13.79
C SER A 260 14.80 0.44 14.15
N ARG A 261 15.59 1.48 13.88
CA ARG A 261 15.19 2.89 13.85
C ARG A 261 15.62 3.49 12.53
N GLU A 262 14.66 3.75 11.66
CA GLU A 262 14.89 4.05 10.26
C GLU A 262 14.14 5.32 9.87
N GLY A 263 14.78 6.12 9.02
CA GLY A 263 14.19 7.29 8.38
C GLY A 263 14.64 7.36 6.93
N ILE A 264 13.70 7.65 6.03
CA ILE A 264 13.99 7.90 4.63
C ILE A 264 13.24 9.13 4.15
N VAL A 265 13.93 9.98 3.41
CA VAL A 265 13.35 11.11 2.68
C VAL A 265 13.67 10.92 1.21
N ILE A 266 12.65 10.98 0.37
CA ILE A 266 12.73 10.74 -1.05
C ILE A 266 12.22 11.98 -1.76
N PHE A 267 13.08 12.60 -2.56
CA PHE A 267 12.74 13.71 -3.43
C PHE A 267 12.77 13.22 -4.88
N SER A 268 11.67 13.38 -5.61
CA SER A 268 11.57 12.96 -7.00
C SER A 268 11.04 14.06 -7.89
N VAL A 269 11.58 14.11 -9.11
CA VAL A 269 11.17 15.02 -10.18
C VAL A 269 10.91 14.18 -11.42
N GLN A 270 9.73 14.33 -11.98
CA GLN A 270 9.24 13.53 -13.09
C GLN A 270 8.63 14.44 -14.17
N PRO A 271 9.35 14.74 -15.27
CA PRO A 271 8.70 15.20 -16.48
C PRO A 271 7.85 14.07 -17.06
N ARG A 272 6.53 14.30 -17.19
CA ARG A 272 5.56 13.32 -17.69
C ARG A 272 4.92 13.83 -18.97
N TYR A 273 4.70 12.92 -19.92
CA TYR A 273 4.03 13.18 -21.20
C TYR A 273 2.80 12.29 -21.34
N TYR A 274 1.61 12.92 -21.39
CA TYR A 274 0.33 12.24 -21.53
C TYR A 274 -0.03 12.02 -23.00
N PHE A 275 0.48 10.94 -23.58
CA PHE A 275 0.42 10.69 -25.02
C PHE A 275 -0.99 10.49 -25.59
N LEU A 276 -1.96 10.00 -24.80
CA LEU A 276 -3.35 9.83 -25.25
C LEU A 276 -4.22 11.08 -25.09
N GLN A 277 -3.73 12.09 -24.39
CA GLN A 277 -4.55 13.22 -23.97
C GLN A 277 -5.03 14.06 -25.16
N LYS A 278 -4.16 14.29 -26.14
CA LYS A 278 -4.52 15.04 -27.36
C LYS A 278 -5.66 14.35 -28.13
N ARG A 279 -5.61 13.02 -28.24
CA ARG A 279 -6.64 12.22 -28.93
C ARG A 279 -7.96 12.20 -28.14
N GLN A 280 -7.89 12.09 -26.82
CA GLN A 280 -9.09 12.15 -25.96
C GLN A 280 -9.80 13.51 -26.06
N ARG A 281 -9.03 14.60 -26.13
CA ARG A 281 -9.55 15.96 -26.34
C ARG A 281 -10.25 16.12 -27.69
N LEU A 282 -9.63 15.64 -28.76
CA LEU A 282 -10.22 15.70 -30.11
C LEU A 282 -11.52 14.91 -30.21
N ASN A 283 -11.64 13.81 -29.46
CA ASN A 283 -12.83 12.97 -29.45
C ASN A 283 -13.93 13.47 -28.50
N GLY A 284 -13.73 14.59 -27.79
CA GLY A 284 -14.66 15.06 -26.76
C GLY A 284 -14.85 14.08 -25.59
N LYS A 285 -13.91 13.14 -25.41
CA LYS A 285 -13.97 12.06 -24.41
C LYS A 285 -13.09 12.33 -23.19
N GLY A 286 -12.34 13.43 -23.19
CA GLY A 286 -11.43 13.74 -22.10
C GLY A 286 -10.89 15.17 -22.14
N GLY A 287 -10.77 15.73 -20.95
CA GLY A 287 -10.42 17.09 -20.64
C GLY A 287 -8.97 17.15 -20.20
N ASN A 288 -8.51 18.37 -19.92
CA ASN A 288 -7.11 18.58 -19.59
C ASN A 288 -6.80 18.26 -18.11
N GLY A 289 -7.42 17.23 -17.53
CA GLY A 289 -7.53 16.98 -16.08
C GLY A 289 -6.40 16.20 -15.41
N LEU A 290 -5.17 16.24 -15.95
CA LEU A 290 -4.01 15.48 -15.42
C LEU A 290 -4.29 13.98 -15.20
N SER A 291 -5.11 13.38 -16.07
CA SER A 291 -5.50 11.98 -15.99
C SER A 291 -5.23 11.29 -17.32
N GLY A 292 -4.76 10.05 -17.26
CA GLY A 292 -4.45 9.22 -18.41
C GLY A 292 -3.12 8.49 -18.28
N TRP A 293 -2.79 7.79 -19.35
CA TRP A 293 -1.49 7.14 -19.51
C TRP A 293 -0.41 8.17 -19.78
N TYR A 294 0.73 8.00 -19.13
CA TYR A 294 1.88 8.86 -19.28
C TYR A 294 3.18 8.07 -19.37
N THR A 295 4.17 8.68 -20.01
CA THR A 295 5.57 8.22 -20.04
C THR A 295 6.47 9.38 -19.66
N GLY A 296 7.70 9.14 -19.26
CA GLY A 296 8.59 10.22 -18.83
C GLY A 296 9.95 9.76 -18.35
N LEU A 297 10.61 10.63 -17.59
CA LEU A 297 11.85 10.33 -16.88
C LEU A 297 11.60 10.43 -15.38
N ASN A 298 12.09 9.47 -14.61
CA ASN A 298 12.06 9.48 -13.17
C ASN A 298 13.45 9.84 -12.69
N THR A 299 13.58 10.97 -12.01
CA THR A 299 14.81 11.35 -11.31
C THR A 299 14.51 11.44 -9.83
N GLU A 300 15.24 10.70 -9.01
CA GLU A 300 15.00 10.60 -7.59
C GLU A 300 16.31 10.71 -6.81
N TYR A 301 16.26 11.47 -5.72
CA TYR A 301 17.25 11.49 -4.67
C TYR A 301 16.62 10.92 -3.39
N SER A 302 17.30 9.99 -2.75
CA SER A 302 16.88 9.43 -1.47
C SER A 302 17.98 9.53 -0.44
N TYR A 303 17.63 10.07 0.72
CA TYR A 303 18.45 10.10 1.93
C TYR A 303 17.87 9.10 2.91
N TYR A 304 18.66 8.08 3.27
CA TYR A 304 18.28 7.09 4.27
C TYR A 304 19.25 7.09 5.42
N LYS A 305 18.69 6.95 6.62
CA LYS A 305 19.44 6.73 7.86
C LYS A 305 18.74 5.65 8.67
N GLY A 306 19.47 4.58 8.96
CA GLY A 306 19.00 3.43 9.73
C GLY A 306 19.98 3.08 10.84
N TRP A 307 19.45 2.70 11.99
CA TRP A 307 20.16 1.95 13.01
C TRP A 307 19.42 0.63 13.20
N HIS A 308 20.17 -0.46 13.26
CA HIS A 308 19.66 -1.82 13.39
C HIS A 308 20.44 -2.49 14.53
N GLY A 309 19.75 -2.97 15.55
CA GLY A 309 20.35 -3.67 16.67
C GLY A 309 19.59 -4.94 17.02
N GLY A 310 20.29 -5.99 17.42
CA GLY A 310 19.64 -7.24 17.80
C GLY A 310 20.62 -8.36 18.13
N TRP A 311 20.18 -9.27 18.98
CA TRP A 311 20.94 -10.48 19.37
C TRP A 311 21.14 -11.45 18.19
N ALA A 312 20.30 -11.35 17.16
CA ALA A 312 20.42 -12.15 15.93
C ALA A 312 21.50 -11.62 14.94
N LEU A 313 22.14 -10.48 15.22
CA LEU A 313 23.23 -9.93 14.40
C LEU A 313 24.58 -10.27 15.03
N ALA A 314 25.43 -11.02 14.32
CA ALA A 314 26.83 -11.22 14.71
C ALA A 314 27.58 -9.87 14.57
N GLY A 315 27.69 -9.14 15.67
CA GLY A 315 28.22 -7.76 15.71
C GLY A 315 27.36 -6.76 16.49
N GLY A 316 26.18 -7.15 16.97
CA GLY A 316 25.34 -6.41 17.91
C GLY A 316 24.54 -5.26 17.29
N GLU A 317 25.22 -4.28 16.68
CA GLU A 317 24.59 -3.08 16.11
C GLU A 317 25.23 -2.67 14.78
N PHE A 318 24.38 -2.22 13.84
CA PHE A 318 24.80 -1.68 12.55
C PHE A 318 24.08 -0.36 12.27
N ARG A 319 24.84 0.65 11.84
CA ARG A 319 24.32 1.94 11.37
C ARG A 319 24.55 2.06 9.88
N THR A 320 23.51 2.47 9.17
CA THR A 320 23.57 2.67 7.73
C THR A 320 23.11 4.08 7.41
N GLU A 321 23.91 4.78 6.63
CA GLU A 321 23.52 6.06 6.03
C GLU A 321 23.80 5.94 4.54
N THR A 322 22.75 6.06 3.72
CA THR A 322 22.87 5.92 2.27
C THR A 322 22.19 7.08 1.58
N ASN A 323 22.93 7.70 0.67
CA ASN A 323 22.42 8.69 -0.26
C ASN A 323 22.38 8.04 -1.62
N THR A 324 21.22 7.96 -2.26
CA THR A 324 21.12 7.32 -3.59
C THR A 324 20.44 8.23 -4.59
N ILE A 325 21.05 8.34 -5.77
CA ILE A 325 20.46 8.99 -6.93
C ILE A 325 20.00 7.91 -7.89
N GLN A 326 18.79 8.06 -8.39
CA GLN A 326 18.17 7.14 -9.32
C GLN A 326 17.63 7.92 -10.52
N ALA A 327 17.91 7.43 -11.73
CA ALA A 327 17.42 8.04 -12.96
C ALA A 327 17.01 6.97 -13.98
N GLY A 328 15.86 7.13 -14.62
CA GLY A 328 15.43 6.17 -15.65
C GLY A 328 14.13 6.50 -16.35
N PRO A 329 13.80 5.81 -17.45
CA PRO A 329 12.49 5.90 -18.08
C PRO A 329 11.38 5.45 -17.12
N LEU A 330 10.23 6.12 -17.20
CA LEU A 330 9.03 5.77 -16.46
C LEU A 330 7.82 5.63 -17.39
N ALA A 331 6.92 4.73 -17.04
CA ALA A 331 5.59 4.63 -17.61
C ALA A 331 4.55 4.52 -16.49
N GLY A 332 3.39 5.13 -16.66
CA GLY A 332 2.37 5.13 -15.64
C GLY A 332 0.99 5.48 -16.13
N PHE A 333 0.05 5.40 -15.20
CA PHE A 333 -1.34 5.75 -15.37
C PHE A 333 -1.79 6.55 -14.15
N GLN A 334 -2.23 7.78 -14.39
CA GLN A 334 -2.79 8.63 -13.35
C GLN A 334 -4.28 8.82 -13.59
N LEU A 335 -5.07 8.79 -12.52
CA LEU A 335 -6.50 9.01 -12.57
C LEU A 335 -6.93 9.90 -11.41
N ARG A 336 -7.55 11.03 -11.72
CA ARG A 336 -8.24 11.84 -10.73
C ARG A 336 -9.58 11.15 -10.40
N LEU A 337 -9.81 10.95 -9.11
CA LEU A 337 -10.98 10.25 -8.58
C LEU A 337 -11.83 11.25 -7.81
N PHE A 338 -13.08 11.45 -8.20
CA PHE A 338 -13.95 12.46 -7.59
C PHE A 338 -13.34 13.88 -7.69
N ARG A 339 -13.90 14.86 -6.95
CA ARG A 339 -13.37 16.24 -6.92
C ARG A 339 -11.96 16.36 -6.38
N ARG A 340 -11.60 15.51 -5.41
CA ARG A 340 -10.39 15.69 -4.61
C ARG A 340 -9.58 14.43 -4.38
N GLY A 341 -9.79 13.35 -5.12
CA GLY A 341 -9.00 12.11 -4.98
C GLY A 341 -8.07 11.92 -6.18
N TYR A 342 -7.02 11.12 -6.00
CA TYR A 342 -6.22 10.60 -7.11
C TYR A 342 -5.74 9.18 -6.87
N LEU A 343 -5.48 8.50 -7.96
CA LEU A 343 -4.75 7.24 -8.07
C LEU A 343 -3.61 7.46 -9.07
N ASP A 344 -2.39 7.14 -8.69
CA ASP A 344 -1.20 7.22 -9.54
C ASP A 344 -0.47 5.88 -9.48
N LEU A 345 -0.40 5.19 -10.62
CA LEU A 345 0.31 3.92 -10.78
C LEU A 345 1.47 4.17 -11.72
N ASN A 346 2.72 3.99 -11.28
CA ASN A 346 3.86 4.11 -12.18
C ASN A 346 4.89 3.03 -11.96
N THR A 347 5.68 2.78 -12.99
CA THR A 347 6.82 1.87 -12.98
C THR A 347 7.96 2.52 -13.75
N SER A 348 9.16 2.41 -13.20
CA SER A 348 10.38 2.99 -13.74
C SER A 348 11.50 1.96 -13.71
N TYR A 349 12.38 2.00 -14.72
CA TYR A 349 13.60 1.20 -14.75
C TYR A 349 14.78 2.15 -14.54
N ASN A 350 15.33 2.17 -13.34
CA ASN A 350 16.28 3.20 -12.93
C ASN A 350 17.70 2.65 -12.88
N PHE A 351 18.65 3.43 -13.39
CA PHE A 351 20.03 3.36 -12.95
C PHE A 351 20.11 3.98 -11.55
N LYS A 352 20.68 3.24 -10.60
CA LYS A 352 20.84 3.64 -9.20
C LYS A 352 22.32 3.75 -8.88
N GLN A 353 22.72 4.89 -8.34
CA GLN A 353 24.06 5.14 -7.83
C GLN A 353 23.98 5.53 -6.35
N GLN A 354 24.76 4.85 -5.51
CA GLN A 354 24.95 5.27 -4.13
C GLN A 354 26.06 6.34 -4.09
N LEU A 355 25.81 7.47 -3.44
CA LEU A 355 26.81 8.52 -3.29
C LEU A 355 27.73 8.14 -2.13
N GLY A 356 29.05 8.21 -2.36
CA GLY A 356 30.08 7.84 -1.39
C GLY A 356 30.49 6.36 -1.40
N ASP A 357 29.75 5.49 -2.11
CA ASP A 357 30.10 4.09 -2.33
C ASP A 357 30.07 3.85 -3.85
N GLN A 358 31.07 3.21 -4.47
CA GLN A 358 31.12 3.03 -5.94
C GLN A 358 30.10 2.00 -6.48
N LYS A 359 29.12 1.62 -5.65
CA LYS A 359 28.05 0.68 -6.01
C LYS A 359 27.03 1.33 -6.93
N THR A 360 26.89 0.73 -8.10
CA THR A 360 25.86 1.06 -9.09
C THR A 360 25.01 -0.17 -9.36
N SER A 361 23.75 0.03 -9.70
CA SER A 361 22.84 -1.06 -10.03
C SER A 361 21.72 -0.57 -10.94
N PHE A 362 21.03 -1.50 -11.59
CA PHE A 362 19.78 -1.23 -12.28
C PHE A 362 18.63 -1.93 -11.57
N GLY A 363 17.47 -1.29 -11.53
CA GLY A 363 16.31 -1.84 -10.83
C GLY A 363 14.98 -1.35 -11.39
N LEU A 364 14.00 -2.25 -11.36
CA LEU A 364 12.60 -1.88 -11.56
C LEU A 364 12.03 -1.34 -10.25
N ARG A 365 11.33 -0.21 -10.34
CA ARG A 365 10.63 0.40 -9.22
C ARG A 365 9.22 0.77 -9.63
N SER A 366 8.24 0.19 -8.94
CA SER A 366 6.83 0.52 -9.11
C SER A 366 6.32 1.29 -7.90
N ASN A 367 5.52 2.33 -8.13
CA ASN A 367 4.88 3.12 -7.09
C ASN A 367 3.37 3.17 -7.31
N ILE A 368 2.64 3.12 -6.20
CA ILE A 368 1.19 3.25 -6.15
C ILE A 368 0.87 4.36 -5.15
N GLY A 369 0.49 5.52 -5.68
CA GLY A 369 0.00 6.66 -4.91
C GLY A 369 -1.52 6.67 -4.89
N VAL A 370 -2.11 6.62 -3.70
CA VAL A 370 -3.54 6.92 -3.50
C VAL A 370 -3.61 8.09 -2.53
N GLY A 371 -4.44 9.08 -2.84
CA GLY A 371 -4.41 10.32 -2.07
C GLY A 371 -5.48 11.32 -2.43
N LEU A 372 -5.31 12.52 -1.89
CA LEU A 372 -6.13 13.68 -2.21
C LEU A 372 -5.44 14.56 -3.24
N ALA A 373 -6.18 15.01 -4.25
CA ALA A 373 -5.76 16.02 -5.21
C ALA A 373 -6.49 17.34 -4.91
N LEU A 374 -5.75 18.40 -4.62
CA LEU A 374 -6.26 19.73 -4.28
C LEU A 374 -6.03 20.72 -5.42
#